data_AF-A0A961DHW6-F1
#
_entry.id   AF-A0A961DHW6-F1
#
_cell.length_a   1.000
_cell.length_b   1.000
_cell.length_c   1.000
_cell.angle_alpha   90.00
_cell.angle_beta   90.00
_cell.angle_gamma   90.00
#
_symmetry.space_group_name_H-M   'P 1'
#
loop_
_entity.id
_entity.type
_entity.pdbx_description
1 polymer ?
#
loop_
_entity_poly.entity_id
_entity_poly.type
_entity_poly.pdbx_seq_one_letter_code
_entity_poly.pdbx_strand_id
1 'polypeptide(L)'
;LAGLLATLKGLPLAYNRDLQEDKEPVFDSVETLEVLLPAFTGMVATLRFDTQRMAALAPEGFSLATDVAEWLVRQGVPFRDAHEVTGALVAFCESNGLDLADATDEQLQSVSPHLTPAVRDVLTVDGSIASRTGAGGTAPERVAEQLDALAQRVTSLSDQLSA
;
A
#
# COMPACT_ATOMS: atom_id res chain seq x y z
N LEU A 1 10.44 20.00 19.12
CA LEU A 1 10.17 19.18 20.33
C LEU A 1 11.41 18.55 21.00
N ALA A 2 12.45 18.13 20.27
CA ALA A 2 13.69 17.62 20.91
C ALA A 2 14.35 18.63 21.86
N GLY A 3 14.30 19.93 21.52
CA GLY A 3 14.76 21.01 22.40
C GLY A 3 14.01 21.07 23.72
N LEU A 4 12.68 20.97 23.71
CA LEU A 4 11.86 20.95 24.93
C LEU A 4 12.20 19.75 25.84
N LEU A 5 12.41 18.56 25.25
CA LEU A 5 12.87 17.39 26.02
C LEU A 5 14.25 17.63 26.66
N ALA A 6 15.15 18.32 25.96
CA ALA A 6 16.47 18.67 26.50
C ALA A 6 16.37 19.71 27.62
N THR A 7 15.50 20.72 27.50
CA THR A 7 15.23 21.72 28.55
C THR A 7 14.72 21.05 29.84
N LEU A 8 13.83 20.05 29.72
CA LEU A 8 13.27 19.36 30.88
C LEU A 8 14.24 18.35 31.53
N LYS A 9 15.30 17.96 30.82
CA LYS A 9 16.20 16.89 31.26
C LYS A 9 16.98 17.30 32.51
N GLY A 10 16.72 16.60 33.61
CA GLY A 10 17.54 16.70 34.83
C GLY A 10 17.24 17.92 35.70
N LEU A 11 16.13 18.62 35.48
CA LEU A 11 15.69 19.70 36.36
C LEU A 11 15.29 19.14 37.75
N PRO A 12 15.80 19.72 38.86
CA PRO A 12 15.31 19.37 40.19
C PRO A 12 13.89 19.91 40.40
N LEU A 13 13.13 19.30 41.31
CA LEU A 13 11.80 19.81 41.67
C LEU A 13 11.91 21.07 42.55
N ALA A 14 10.97 22.03 42.51
CA ALA A 14 9.74 22.08 41.70
C ALA A 14 9.85 23.07 40.54
N TYR A 15 9.44 24.33 40.73
CA TYR A 15 9.54 25.36 39.69
C TYR A 15 10.99 25.78 39.45
N ASN A 16 11.40 25.79 38.17
CA ASN A 16 12.65 26.38 37.69
C ASN A 16 12.33 27.38 36.58
N ARG A 17 13.14 28.45 36.47
CA ARG A 17 12.93 29.48 35.43
C ARG A 17 13.07 28.92 34.02
N ASP A 18 13.86 27.88 33.84
CA ASP A 18 14.03 27.10 32.60
C ASP A 18 12.68 26.61 32.03
N LEU A 19 11.67 26.40 32.89
CA LEU A 19 10.31 26.07 32.47
C LEU A 19 9.59 27.21 31.74
N GLN A 20 10.19 28.40 31.60
CA GLN A 20 9.66 29.46 30.74
C GLN A 20 9.83 29.14 29.25
N GLU A 21 10.81 28.30 28.90
CA GLU A 21 11.12 27.85 27.53
C GLU A 21 10.13 26.81 26.99
N ASP A 22 9.07 26.48 27.73
CA ASP A 22 8.02 25.55 27.31
C ASP A 22 7.12 26.11 26.21
N LYS A 23 6.91 27.43 26.20
CA LYS A 23 5.93 28.12 25.35
C LYS A 23 6.37 28.17 23.91
N GLU A 24 7.51 28.79 23.64
CA GLU A 24 8.00 29.05 22.28
C GLU A 24 7.98 27.79 21.39
N PRO A 25 8.55 26.63 21.80
CA PRO A 25 8.55 25.44 20.94
C PRO A 25 7.16 24.81 20.76
N VAL A 26 6.23 25.00 21.71
CA VAL A 26 4.86 24.51 21.59
C VAL A 26 4.02 25.43 20.71
N PHE A 27 4.12 26.75 20.89
CA PHE A 27 3.44 27.73 20.05
C PHE A 27 3.89 27.63 18.60
N ASP A 28 5.20 27.55 18.34
CA ASP A 28 5.75 27.35 17.00
C ASP A 28 5.19 26.08 16.32
N SER A 29 5.09 24.98 17.09
CA SER A 29 4.53 23.72 16.58
C SER A 29 3.03 23.85 16.24
N VAL A 30 2.25 24.54 17.09
CA VAL A 30 0.81 24.75 16.87
C VAL A 30 0.58 25.68 15.68
N GLU A 31 1.24 26.83 15.63
CA GLU A 31 1.13 27.79 14.52
C GLU A 31 1.51 27.14 13.19
N THR A 32 2.56 26.31 13.18
CA THR A 32 2.97 25.54 12.01
C THR A 32 1.86 24.58 11.55
N LEU A 33 1.24 23.85 12.47
CA LEU A 33 0.17 22.90 12.15
C LEU A 33 -1.10 23.60 11.68
N GLU A 34 -1.46 24.75 12.25
CA GLU A 34 -2.60 25.56 11.83
C GLU A 34 -2.48 26.06 10.39
N VAL A 35 -1.26 26.33 9.92
CA VAL A 35 -1.00 26.70 8.53
C VAL A 35 -0.92 25.47 7.62
N LEU A 36 -0.22 24.41 8.05
CA LEU A 36 0.04 23.24 7.21
C LEU A 36 -1.20 22.38 6.98
N LEU A 37 -2.03 22.12 7.99
CA LEU A 37 -3.16 21.20 7.87
C LEU A 37 -4.21 21.66 6.85
N PRO A 38 -4.66 22.94 6.83
CA PRO A 38 -5.57 23.42 5.78
C PRO A 38 -4.93 23.42 4.40
N ALA A 39 -3.64 23.77 4.29
CA ALA A 39 -2.92 23.76 3.02
C ALA A 39 -2.82 22.34 2.43
N PHE A 40 -2.45 21.35 3.24
CA PHE A 40 -2.42 19.94 2.83
C PHE A 40 -3.81 19.40 2.50
N THR A 41 -4.83 19.79 3.28
CA THR A 41 -6.22 19.42 2.99
C THR A 41 -6.66 19.93 1.62
N GLY A 42 -6.39 21.21 1.32
CA GLY A 42 -6.69 21.81 0.02
C GLY A 42 -5.91 21.15 -1.11
N MET A 43 -4.62 20.86 -0.89
CA MET A 43 -3.79 20.14 -1.85
C MET A 43 -4.41 18.77 -2.18
N VAL A 44 -4.69 17.94 -1.16
CA VAL A 44 -5.25 16.59 -1.38
C VAL A 44 -6.63 16.66 -2.02
N ALA A 45 -7.50 17.57 -1.58
CA ALA A 45 -8.85 17.72 -2.13
C ALA A 45 -8.87 18.19 -3.60
N THR A 46 -7.80 18.83 -4.07
CA THR A 46 -7.70 19.36 -5.44
C THR A 46 -6.76 18.56 -6.34
N LEU A 47 -6.16 17.48 -5.83
CA LEU A 47 -5.37 16.54 -6.64
C LEU A 47 -6.23 15.97 -7.78
N ARG A 48 -5.63 15.86 -8.97
CA ARG A 48 -6.20 15.15 -10.10
C ARG A 48 -5.32 13.94 -10.41
N PHE A 49 -5.94 12.77 -10.45
CA PHE A 49 -5.27 11.52 -10.78
C PHE A 49 -5.33 11.26 -12.28
N ASP A 50 -4.18 10.96 -12.90
CA ASP A 50 -4.13 10.37 -14.23
C ASP A 50 -4.30 8.86 -14.10
N THR A 51 -5.55 8.43 -14.01
CA THR A 51 -5.89 7.01 -13.78
C THR A 51 -5.51 6.12 -14.95
N GLN A 52 -5.45 6.67 -16.18
CA GLN A 52 -5.01 5.93 -17.36
C GLN A 52 -3.52 5.64 -17.27
N ARG A 53 -2.70 6.64 -16.95
CA ARG A 53 -1.26 6.45 -16.75
C ARG A 53 -0.97 5.50 -15.60
N MET A 54 -1.69 5.63 -14.48
CA MET A 54 -1.55 4.74 -13.33
C MET A 54 -1.88 3.28 -13.70
N ALA A 55 -3.00 3.04 -14.40
CA ALA A 55 -3.39 1.70 -14.83
C ALA A 55 -2.42 1.10 -15.84
N ALA A 56 -1.90 1.90 -16.78
CA ALA A 56 -0.93 1.46 -17.77
C ALA A 56 0.41 1.02 -17.13
N LEU A 57 0.82 1.68 -16.06
CA LEU A 57 2.06 1.37 -15.33
C LEU A 57 1.93 0.19 -14.35
N ALA A 58 0.71 -0.11 -13.88
CA ALA A 58 0.49 -1.11 -12.84
C ALA A 58 0.99 -2.54 -13.20
N PRO A 59 0.80 -3.06 -14.43
CA PRO A 59 1.29 -4.39 -14.81
C PRO A 59 2.77 -4.38 -15.28
N GLU A 60 3.39 -3.22 -15.47
CA GLU A 60 4.74 -3.13 -16.04
C GLU A 60 5.78 -3.87 -15.19
N GLY A 61 6.79 -4.43 -15.86
CA GLY A 61 7.92 -5.10 -15.19
C GLY A 61 7.55 -6.46 -14.59
N PHE A 62 6.60 -7.18 -15.19
CA PHE A 62 6.17 -8.51 -14.73
C PHE A 62 5.65 -8.50 -13.28
N SER A 63 5.05 -7.39 -12.83
CA SER A 63 4.60 -7.21 -11.44
C SER A 63 3.61 -8.30 -10.98
N LEU A 64 2.82 -8.82 -11.93
CA LEU A 64 1.84 -9.90 -11.74
C LEU A 64 2.46 -11.31 -11.65
N ALA A 65 3.78 -11.45 -11.81
CA ALA A 65 4.45 -12.74 -11.63
C ALA A 65 4.24 -13.30 -10.21
N THR A 66 4.20 -12.44 -9.20
CA THR A 66 3.93 -12.86 -7.81
C THR A 66 2.55 -13.52 -7.70
N ASP A 67 1.55 -13.00 -8.41
CA ASP A 67 0.20 -13.57 -8.44
C ASP A 67 0.17 -14.96 -9.11
N VAL A 68 1.01 -15.21 -10.11
CA VAL A 68 1.20 -16.54 -10.70
C VAL A 68 1.75 -17.53 -9.68
N ALA A 69 2.80 -17.14 -8.93
CA ALA A 69 3.39 -18.00 -7.91
C ALA A 69 2.36 -18.33 -6.81
N GLU A 70 1.62 -17.33 -6.34
CA GLU A 70 0.56 -17.55 -5.34
C GLU A 70 -0.57 -18.43 -5.88
N TRP A 71 -0.97 -18.24 -7.14
CA TRP A 71 -1.99 -19.06 -7.78
C TRP A 71 -1.54 -20.52 -7.83
N LEU A 72 -0.30 -20.79 -8.24
CA LEU A 72 0.29 -22.14 -8.22
C LEU A 72 0.29 -22.75 -6.82
N VAL A 73 0.63 -21.96 -5.80
CA VAL A 73 0.56 -22.40 -4.39
C VAL A 73 -0.85 -22.79 -3.97
N ARG A 74 -1.86 -22.02 -4.39
CA ARG A 74 -3.28 -22.34 -4.14
C ARG A 74 -3.72 -23.63 -4.85
N GLN A 75 -3.09 -23.98 -5.98
CA GLN A 75 -3.29 -25.27 -6.67
C GLN A 75 -2.53 -26.44 -6.01
N GLY A 76 -1.79 -26.19 -4.93
CA GLY A 76 -1.05 -27.22 -4.20
C GLY A 76 0.41 -27.39 -4.63
N VAL A 77 0.93 -26.54 -5.51
CA VAL A 77 2.36 -26.53 -5.87
C VAL A 77 3.17 -25.99 -4.67
N PRO A 78 4.24 -26.66 -4.22
CA PRO A 78 5.09 -26.14 -3.15
C PRO A 78 5.63 -24.75 -3.51
N PHE A 79 5.69 -23.85 -2.52
CA PHE A 79 6.09 -22.45 -2.73
C PHE A 79 7.39 -22.27 -3.51
N ARG A 80 8.40 -23.10 -3.21
CA ARG A 80 9.68 -23.09 -3.94
C ARG A 80 9.48 -23.39 -5.43
N ASP A 81 8.76 -24.45 -5.73
CA ASP A 81 8.53 -24.90 -7.10
C ASP A 81 7.65 -23.88 -7.86
N ALA A 82 6.67 -23.28 -7.19
CA ALA A 82 5.84 -22.21 -7.73
C ALA A 82 6.67 -20.98 -8.13
N HIS A 83 7.63 -20.58 -7.30
CA HIS A 83 8.58 -19.51 -7.60
C HIS A 83 9.53 -19.87 -8.75
N GLU A 84 10.05 -21.10 -8.79
CA GLU A 84 10.90 -21.57 -9.89
C GLU A 84 10.15 -21.59 -11.23
N VAL A 85 8.92 -22.11 -11.26
CA VAL A 85 8.03 -22.12 -12.44
C VAL A 85 7.71 -20.70 -12.90
N THR A 86 7.38 -19.81 -11.98
CA THR A 86 7.07 -18.41 -12.28
C THR A 86 8.29 -17.69 -12.85
N GLY A 87 9.48 -17.89 -12.27
CA GLY A 87 10.72 -17.31 -12.79
C GLY A 87 11.05 -17.81 -14.20
N ALA A 88 10.80 -19.09 -14.48
CA ALA A 88 10.94 -19.65 -15.82
C ALA A 88 9.94 -19.04 -16.82
N LEU A 89 8.69 -18.80 -16.40
CA LEU A 89 7.69 -18.13 -17.22
C LEU A 89 8.11 -16.69 -17.55
N VAL A 90 8.58 -15.92 -16.56
CA VAL A 90 9.07 -14.55 -16.77
C VAL A 90 10.23 -14.55 -17.76
N ALA A 91 11.23 -15.41 -17.56
CA ALA A 91 12.38 -15.51 -18.46
C ALA A 91 11.98 -15.89 -19.90
N PHE A 92 10.99 -16.79 -20.04
CA PHE A 92 10.41 -17.16 -21.33
C PHE A 92 9.74 -15.95 -22.00
N CYS A 93 8.85 -15.25 -21.31
CA CYS A 93 8.14 -14.09 -21.83
C CYS A 93 9.11 -12.96 -22.22
N GLU A 94 10.08 -12.65 -21.36
CA GLU A 94 11.11 -11.64 -21.62
C GLU A 94 11.93 -11.96 -22.88
N SER A 95 12.38 -13.21 -23.02
CA SER A 95 13.15 -13.66 -24.18
C SER A 95 12.38 -13.62 -25.51
N ASN A 96 11.04 -13.64 -25.44
CA ASN A 96 10.15 -13.61 -26.60
C ASN A 96 9.46 -12.26 -26.80
N GLY A 97 9.74 -11.25 -25.96
CA GLY A 97 9.10 -9.94 -26.04
C GLY A 97 7.59 -9.99 -25.79
N LEU A 98 7.14 -10.89 -24.90
CA LEU A 98 5.74 -11.09 -24.52
C LEU A 98 5.50 -10.60 -23.09
N ASP A 99 4.28 -10.16 -22.79
CA ASP A 99 3.81 -10.09 -21.39
C ASP A 99 3.37 -11.48 -20.90
N LEU A 100 3.15 -11.64 -19.59
CA LEU A 100 2.65 -12.90 -19.01
C LEU A 100 1.29 -13.28 -19.59
N ALA A 101 0.42 -12.29 -19.79
CA ALA A 101 -0.92 -12.49 -20.33
C ALA A 101 -0.93 -12.88 -21.82
N ASP A 102 0.16 -12.62 -22.54
CA ASP A 102 0.28 -12.88 -23.98
C ASP A 102 0.77 -14.29 -24.31
N ALA A 103 1.38 -14.99 -23.34
CA ALA A 103 1.84 -16.37 -23.54
C ALA A 103 0.67 -17.28 -23.92
N THR A 104 0.78 -18.10 -24.96
CA THR A 104 -0.26 -19.06 -25.37
C THR A 104 -0.35 -20.24 -24.40
N ASP A 105 -1.42 -21.02 -24.47
CA ASP A 105 -1.60 -22.18 -23.60
C ASP A 105 -0.50 -23.24 -23.83
N GLU A 106 -0.05 -23.42 -25.07
CA GLU A 106 1.09 -24.29 -25.38
C GLU A 106 2.39 -23.77 -24.78
N GLN A 107 2.60 -22.44 -24.81
CA GLN A 107 3.78 -21.81 -24.21
C GLN A 107 3.78 -21.94 -22.69
N LEU A 108 2.63 -21.69 -22.04
CA LEU A 108 2.45 -21.90 -20.60
C LEU A 108 2.75 -23.35 -20.21
N GLN A 109 2.18 -24.32 -20.93
CA GLN A 109 2.41 -25.75 -20.70
C GLN A 109 3.85 -26.18 -20.98
N SER A 110 4.55 -25.51 -21.90
CA SER A 110 5.98 -25.77 -22.15
C SER A 110 6.87 -25.37 -20.98
N VAL A 111 6.45 -24.38 -20.18
CA VAL A 111 7.15 -23.96 -18.97
C VAL A 111 6.82 -24.89 -17.81
N SER A 112 5.54 -25.22 -17.60
CA SER A 112 5.11 -26.14 -16.55
C SER A 112 3.72 -26.71 -16.81
N PRO A 113 3.48 -28.01 -16.56
CA PRO A 113 2.15 -28.59 -16.67
C PRO A 113 1.15 -27.98 -15.68
N HIS A 114 1.63 -27.36 -14.59
CA HIS A 114 0.79 -26.69 -13.60
C HIS A 114 0.23 -25.35 -14.10
N LEU A 115 0.80 -24.75 -15.15
CA LEU A 115 0.32 -23.49 -15.74
C LEU A 115 -0.84 -23.77 -16.70
N THR A 116 -2.02 -24.02 -16.14
CA THR A 116 -3.26 -24.17 -16.92
C THR A 116 -3.77 -22.80 -17.41
N PRO A 117 -4.66 -22.74 -18.42
CA PRO A 117 -5.21 -21.46 -18.91
C PRO A 117 -5.89 -20.61 -17.83
N ALA A 118 -6.37 -21.23 -16.74
CA ALA A 118 -6.97 -20.54 -15.60
C ALA A 118 -6.00 -19.63 -14.82
N VAL A 119 -4.68 -19.73 -15.06
CA VAL A 119 -3.71 -18.77 -14.51
C VAL A 119 -3.97 -17.34 -14.99
N ARG A 120 -4.62 -17.17 -16.16
CA ARG A 120 -4.96 -15.85 -16.72
C ARG A 120 -5.92 -15.06 -15.84
N ASP A 121 -6.70 -15.72 -14.98
CA ASP A 121 -7.60 -15.07 -14.04
C ASP A 121 -6.85 -14.16 -13.04
N VAL A 122 -5.57 -14.43 -12.79
CA VAL A 122 -4.69 -13.62 -11.93
C VAL A 122 -3.70 -12.75 -12.69
N LEU A 123 -3.71 -12.79 -14.03
CA LEU A 123 -2.85 -11.99 -14.91
C LEU A 123 -3.51 -10.67 -15.35
N THR A 124 -4.41 -10.16 -14.51
CA THR A 124 -4.99 -8.83 -14.68
C THR A 124 -4.75 -8.02 -13.41
N VAL A 125 -4.56 -6.71 -13.56
CA VAL A 125 -4.42 -5.81 -12.40
C VAL A 125 -5.66 -5.89 -11.50
N ASP A 126 -6.86 -5.92 -12.10
CA ASP A 126 -8.11 -6.04 -11.36
C ASP A 126 -8.21 -7.37 -10.61
N GLY A 127 -7.82 -8.49 -11.24
CA GLY A 127 -7.79 -9.81 -10.60
C GLY A 127 -6.79 -9.89 -9.45
N SER A 128 -5.60 -9.31 -9.65
CA SER A 128 -4.58 -9.20 -8.59
C SER A 128 -5.11 -8.46 -7.38
N ILE A 129 -5.67 -7.26 -7.58
CA ILE A 129 -6.25 -6.41 -6.52
C ILE A 129 -7.39 -7.14 -5.83
N ALA A 130 -8.34 -7.70 -6.59
CA ALA A 130 -9.50 -8.42 -6.06
C ALA A 130 -9.11 -9.66 -5.24
N SER A 131 -7.96 -10.27 -5.50
CA SER A 131 -7.49 -11.45 -4.76
C SER A 131 -7.00 -11.13 -3.33
N ARG A 132 -6.72 -9.85 -3.02
CA ARG A 132 -6.16 -9.39 -1.74
C ARG A 132 -7.25 -9.14 -0.70
N THR A 133 -8.00 -10.18 -0.35
CA THR A 133 -9.20 -10.09 0.51
C THR A 133 -8.93 -10.21 2.02
N GLY A 134 -7.66 -10.31 2.41
CA GLY A 134 -7.25 -10.26 3.82
C GLY A 134 -7.65 -8.93 4.48
N ALA A 135 -7.73 -8.90 5.82
CA ALA A 135 -8.00 -7.67 6.55
C ALA A 135 -6.92 -6.61 6.23
N GLY A 136 -7.35 -5.42 5.79
CA GLY A 136 -6.45 -4.35 5.33
C GLY A 136 -5.86 -4.55 3.92
N GLY A 137 -6.34 -5.55 3.17
CA GLY A 137 -5.94 -5.76 1.78
C GLY A 137 -6.55 -4.74 0.82
N THR A 138 -6.10 -4.78 -0.43
CA THR A 138 -6.47 -3.82 -1.49
C THR A 138 -7.73 -4.20 -2.26
N ALA A 139 -8.35 -5.35 -1.98
CA ALA A 139 -9.59 -5.75 -2.64
C ALA A 139 -10.70 -4.68 -2.42
N PRO A 140 -11.55 -4.39 -3.42
CA PRO A 140 -12.51 -3.29 -3.34
C PRO A 140 -13.41 -3.32 -2.09
N GLU A 141 -13.87 -4.51 -1.71
CA GLU A 141 -14.69 -4.71 -0.50
C GLU A 141 -13.92 -4.41 0.79
N ARG A 142 -12.61 -4.70 0.84
CA ARG A 142 -11.75 -4.41 2.01
C ARG A 142 -11.46 -2.92 2.13
N VAL A 143 -11.25 -2.24 1.01
CA VAL A 143 -11.05 -0.78 0.97
C VAL A 143 -12.34 -0.05 1.37
N ALA A 144 -13.51 -0.54 0.92
CA ALA A 144 -14.80 0.00 1.34
C ALA A 144 -15.01 -0.13 2.86
N GLU A 145 -14.75 -1.32 3.42
CA GLU A 145 -14.81 -1.54 4.87
C GLU A 145 -13.84 -0.64 5.64
N GLN A 146 -12.63 -0.44 5.12
CA GLN A 146 -11.64 0.43 5.74
C GLN A 146 -12.09 1.90 5.72
N LEU A 147 -12.73 2.35 4.64
CA LEU A 147 -13.27 3.70 4.53
C LEU A 147 -14.38 3.94 5.55
N ASP A 148 -15.31 2.99 5.68
CA ASP A 148 -16.40 3.07 6.66
C ASP A 148 -15.88 3.09 8.10
N ALA A 149 -14.91 2.21 8.41
CA ALA A 149 -14.27 2.17 9.71
C ALA A 149 -13.52 3.49 10.04
N LEU A 150 -12.84 4.07 9.05
CA LEU A 150 -12.16 5.36 9.21
C LEU A 150 -13.16 6.47 9.48
N ALA A 151 -14.27 6.54 8.73
CA ALA A 151 -15.30 7.55 8.92
C ALA A 151 -15.88 7.50 10.34
N GLN A 152 -16.23 6.29 10.82
CA GLN A 152 -16.72 6.09 12.19
C GLN A 152 -15.68 6.52 13.24
N ARG A 153 -14.40 6.21 13.01
CA ARG A 153 -13.32 6.58 13.93
C ARG A 153 -13.14 8.09 14.00
N VAL A 154 -13.20 8.79 12.87
CA VAL A 154 -13.09 10.25 12.80
C VAL A 154 -14.26 10.91 13.53
N THR A 155 -15.50 10.44 13.32
CA THR A 155 -16.67 10.95 14.06
C THR A 155 -16.49 10.74 15.56
N SER A 156 -16.13 9.53 16.00
CA SER A 156 -15.91 9.23 17.42
C SER A 156 -14.84 10.11 18.07
N LEU A 157 -13.72 10.37 17.39
CA LEU A 157 -12.68 11.26 17.90
C LEU A 157 -13.15 12.72 17.95
N SER A 158 -13.93 13.15 16.96
CA SER A 158 -14.48 14.51 16.92
C SER A 158 -15.47 14.76 18.05
N ASP A 159 -16.34 13.79 18.33
CA ASP A 159 -17.30 13.84 19.45
C ASP A 159 -16.58 13.90 20.80
N GLN A 160 -15.50 13.11 20.97
CA GLN A 160 -14.69 13.13 22.19
C GLN A 160 -13.97 14.45 22.44
N LEU A 161 -13.59 15.17 21.39
CA LEU A 161 -12.91 16.47 21.50
C LEU A 161 -13.88 17.65 21.64
N SER A 162 -15.15 17.46 21.25
CA SER A 162 -16.20 18.50 21.31
C SER A 162 -17.05 18.44 22.58
N ALA A 163 -16.95 17.36 23.36
CA ALA A 163 -17.63 17.17 24.64
C ALA A 163 -16.83 17.73 25.82
#